data_AF-J3A350-F1
#
_entry.id   AF-J3A350-F1
#
_cell.length_a   1.000
_cell.length_b   1.000
_cell.length_c   1.000
_cell.angle_alpha   90.00
_cell.angle_beta   90.00
_cell.angle_gamma   90.00
#
_symmetry.space_group_name_H-M   'P 1'
#
loop_
_entity.id
_entity.type
_entity.pdbx_description
1 polymer ?
#
loop_
_entity_poly.entity_id
_entity_poly.type
_entity_poly.pdbx_seq_one_letter_code
_entity_poly.pdbx_strand_id
1 'polypeptide(L)'
;MVILQAGAVGNPVAIAGTVGLFALFLSVTAHIAARNVLGDVEVKKAFVVGPLPAAIAVVSTAFGLSPFLAIALAISVDAVAISLLYKRSRRLTAYITAIHIVVSIILGAVLFALAFLLSTAPG
;
A
#
# COMPACT_ATOMS: atom_id res chain seq x y z
N MET A 1 -7.73 7.59 30.02
CA MET A 1 -8.93 7.95 29.24
C MET A 1 -8.56 7.83 27.77
N VAL A 2 -8.98 6.77 27.08
CA VAL A 2 -8.77 6.66 25.63
C VAL A 2 -9.80 7.59 25.00
N ILE A 3 -9.33 8.71 24.45
CA ILE A 3 -10.18 9.54 23.61
C ILE A 3 -10.29 8.78 22.29
N LEU A 4 -11.40 8.06 22.11
CA LEU A 4 -11.80 7.62 20.78
C LEU A 4 -12.10 8.90 20.01
N GLN A 5 -11.16 9.38 19.19
CA GLN A 5 -11.50 10.31 18.13
C GLN A 5 -12.44 9.57 17.17
N ALA A 6 -13.73 9.55 17.51
CA ALA A 6 -14.77 9.46 16.49
C ALA A 6 -14.76 10.82 15.76
N GLY A 7 -13.71 11.05 14.96
CA GLY A 7 -13.75 12.09 13.94
C GLY A 7 -15.01 11.85 13.11
N ALA A 8 -15.69 12.93 12.72
CA ALA A 8 -16.92 12.90 11.94
C ALA A 8 -16.92 11.69 10.99
N VAL A 9 -17.84 10.74 11.21
CA VAL A 9 -17.89 9.50 10.43
C VAL A 9 -17.98 9.93 8.97
N GLY A 10 -16.85 9.79 8.24
CA GLY A 10 -16.74 10.26 6.88
C GLY A 10 -17.83 9.60 6.03
N ASN A 11 -18.29 10.30 4.98
CA ASN A 11 -19.21 9.73 4.00
C ASN A 11 -18.70 8.31 3.61
N PRO A 12 -19.52 7.24 3.73
CA PRO A 12 -19.09 5.87 3.40
C PRO A 12 -18.46 5.74 2.01
N VAL A 13 -18.93 6.53 1.05
CA VAL A 13 -18.36 6.60 -0.31
C VAL A 13 -16.94 7.17 -0.30
N ALA A 14 -16.69 8.20 0.51
CA ALA A 14 -15.35 8.78 0.65
C ALA A 14 -14.38 7.78 1.29
N ILE A 15 -14.83 7.07 2.33
CA ILE A 15 -14.02 6.01 2.97
C ILE A 15 -13.71 4.90 1.96
N ALA A 16 -14.72 4.39 1.27
CA ALA A 16 -14.54 3.36 0.25
C ALA A 16 -13.61 3.83 -0.89
N GLY A 17 -13.73 5.10 -1.30
CA GLY A 17 -12.87 5.73 -2.29
C GLY A 17 -11.40 5.78 -1.85
N THR A 18 -11.13 6.23 -0.62
CA THR A 18 -9.76 6.28 -0.07
C THR A 18 -9.17 4.88 0.05
N VAL A 19 -9.91 3.92 0.60
CA VAL A 19 -9.44 2.53 0.76
C VAL A 19 -9.19 1.89 -0.61
N GLY A 20 -10.14 2.05 -1.55
CA GLY A 20 -10.06 1.49 -2.89
C GLY A 20 -8.92 2.08 -3.72
N LEU A 21 -8.75 3.41 -3.70
CA LEU A 21 -7.62 4.07 -4.37
C LEU A 21 -6.29 3.66 -3.78
N PHE A 22 -6.21 3.51 -2.44
CA PHE A 22 -4.97 3.08 -1.80
C PHE A 22 -4.64 1.62 -2.12
N ALA A 23 -5.63 0.73 -2.10
CA ALA A 23 -5.47 -0.66 -2.53
C ALA A 23 -5.06 -0.75 -4.01
N LEU A 24 -5.63 0.08 -4.88
CA LEU A 24 -5.27 0.14 -6.31
C LEU A 24 -3.82 0.63 -6.47
N PHE A 25 -3.45 1.71 -5.78
CA PHE A 25 -2.09 2.25 -5.77
C PHE A 25 -1.08 1.17 -5.38
N LEU A 26 -1.32 0.45 -4.28
CA LEU A 26 -0.44 -0.64 -3.84
C LEU A 26 -0.47 -1.84 -4.80
N SER A 27 -1.60 -2.11 -5.45
CA SER A 27 -1.67 -3.19 -6.46
C SER A 27 -0.84 -2.87 -7.69
N VAL A 28 -0.86 -1.62 -8.15
CA VAL A 28 -0.07 -1.16 -9.30
C VAL A 28 1.43 -1.24 -8.98
N THR A 29 1.84 -0.75 -7.80
CA THR A 29 3.26 -0.77 -7.41
C THR A 29 3.75 -2.19 -7.12
N ALA A 30 2.92 -3.08 -6.56
CA ALA A 30 3.21 -4.51 -6.43
C ALA A 30 3.43 -5.17 -7.79
N HIS A 31 2.61 -4.85 -8.79
CA HIS A 31 2.77 -5.38 -10.15
C HIS A 31 4.09 -4.92 -10.79
N ILE A 32 4.42 -3.64 -10.64
CA ILE A 32 5.69 -3.08 -11.13
C ILE A 32 6.87 -3.77 -10.45
N ALA A 33 6.82 -3.96 -9.13
CA ALA A 33 7.88 -4.62 -8.38
C ALA A 33 8.07 -6.08 -8.80
N ALA A 34 6.97 -6.83 -8.94
CA ALA A 34 7.01 -8.22 -9.39
C ALA A 34 7.54 -8.33 -10.82
N ARG A 35 7.13 -7.43 -11.73
CA ARG A 35 7.66 -7.38 -13.10
C ARG A 35 9.14 -7.04 -13.15
N ASN A 36 9.59 -6.11 -12.30
CA ASN A 36 10.99 -5.70 -12.25
C ASN A 36 11.93 -6.87 -11.90
N VAL A 37 11.49 -7.78 -11.02
CA VAL A 37 12.30 -8.92 -10.58
C VAL A 37 12.11 -10.15 -11.45
N LEU A 38 10.88 -10.44 -11.87
CA LEU A 38 10.51 -11.72 -12.50
C LEU A 38 10.26 -11.63 -14.02
N GLY A 39 10.24 -10.43 -14.60
CA GLY A 39 9.84 -10.21 -15.99
C GLY A 39 8.31 -10.29 -16.14
N ASP A 40 7.81 -11.16 -17.00
CA ASP A 40 6.37 -11.26 -17.23
C ASP A 40 5.64 -11.93 -16.07
N VAL A 41 4.71 -11.19 -15.47
CA VAL A 41 3.82 -11.70 -14.42
C VAL A 41 2.37 -11.32 -14.67
N GLU A 42 1.48 -12.17 -14.14
CA GLU A 42 0.03 -11.97 -14.16
C GLU A 42 -0.38 -10.79 -13.25
N VAL A 43 -1.11 -9.83 -13.82
CA VAL A 43 -1.64 -8.66 -13.11
C VAL A 43 -2.55 -9.06 -11.94
N LYS A 44 -3.33 -10.14 -12.11
CA LYS A 44 -4.29 -10.62 -11.10
C LYS A 44 -3.64 -10.92 -9.75
N LYS A 45 -2.39 -11.39 -9.72
CA LYS A 45 -1.67 -11.68 -8.48
C LYS A 45 -1.39 -10.40 -7.70
N ALA A 46 -0.95 -9.33 -8.37
CA ALA A 46 -0.68 -8.05 -7.74
C ALA A 46 -1.94 -7.38 -7.16
N PHE A 47 -3.10 -7.58 -7.80
CA PHE A 47 -4.40 -7.12 -7.27
C PHE A 47 -4.87 -7.85 -6.01
N VAL A 48 -4.29 -9.01 -5.68
CA VAL A 48 -4.48 -9.67 -4.38
C VAL A 48 -3.52 -9.10 -3.33
N VAL A 49 -2.31 -8.72 -3.75
CA VAL A 49 -1.27 -8.19 -2.87
C VAL A 49 -1.66 -6.82 -2.32
N GLY A 50 -1.96 -5.83 -3.18
CA GLY A 50 -2.15 -4.43 -2.78
C GLY A 50 -3.23 -4.15 -1.73
N PRO A 51 -4.42 -4.79 -1.76
CA PRO A 51 -5.45 -4.57 -0.74
C PRO A 51 -5.04 -4.95 0.69
N LEU A 52 -4.10 -5.88 0.87
CA LEU A 52 -3.70 -6.35 2.20
C LEU A 52 -2.96 -5.27 3.03
N PRO A 53 -1.83 -4.69 2.56
CA PRO A 53 -1.19 -3.58 3.26
C PRO A 53 -2.09 -2.33 3.34
N ALA A 54 -2.97 -2.09 2.36
CA ALA A 54 -3.94 -1.00 2.43
C ALA A 54 -4.91 -1.17 3.62
N ALA A 55 -5.47 -2.37 3.79
CA ALA A 55 -6.36 -2.67 4.91
C ALA A 55 -5.62 -2.53 6.26
N ILE A 56 -4.38 -3.02 6.35
CA ILE A 56 -3.57 -2.91 7.58
C ILE A 56 -3.36 -1.45 7.95
N ALA A 57 -2.97 -0.61 7.00
CA ALA A 57 -2.74 0.82 7.24
C ALA A 57 -4.02 1.57 7.65
N VAL A 58 -5.15 1.26 7.00
CA VAL A 58 -6.45 1.89 7.31
C VAL A 58 -6.92 1.49 8.71
N VAL A 59 -6.89 0.19 9.02
CA VAL A 59 -7.26 -0.34 10.33
C VAL A 59 -6.33 0.19 11.42
N SER A 60 -5.01 0.15 11.19
CA SER A 60 -4.05 0.64 12.19
C SER A 60 -4.25 2.12 12.50
N THR A 61 -4.54 2.92 11.48
CA THR A 61 -4.82 4.36 11.64
C THR A 61 -6.14 4.57 12.39
N ALA A 62 -7.20 3.85 12.01
CA ALA A 62 -8.52 3.96 12.63
C ALA A 62 -8.52 3.61 14.12
N PHE A 63 -7.69 2.66 14.54
CA PHE A 63 -7.57 2.23 15.94
C PHE A 63 -6.38 2.86 16.68
N GLY A 64 -5.64 3.78 16.07
CA GLY A 64 -4.50 4.44 16.70
C GLY A 64 -3.38 3.48 17.11
N LEU A 65 -3.14 2.42 16.33
CA LEU A 65 -2.07 1.46 16.59
C LEU A 65 -0.69 2.09 16.34
N SER A 66 0.35 1.54 16.99
CA SER A 66 1.74 1.97 16.77
C SER A 66 2.11 1.92 15.28
N PRO A 67 2.63 3.02 14.69
CA PRO A 67 3.06 3.04 13.30
C PRO A 67 4.13 1.98 12.99
N PHE A 68 5.05 1.74 13.93
CA PHE A 68 6.09 0.72 13.78
C PHE A 68 5.48 -0.68 13.68
N LEU A 69 4.46 -0.97 14.49
CA LEU A 69 3.77 -2.25 14.45
C LEU A 69 2.96 -2.41 13.14
N ALA A 70 2.29 -1.35 12.71
CA ALA A 70 1.54 -1.35 11.45
C ALA A 70 2.44 -1.61 10.24
N ILE A 71 3.60 -0.94 10.17
CA ILE A 71 4.59 -1.14 9.11
C ILE A 71 5.14 -2.56 9.14
N ALA A 72 5.55 -3.06 10.32
CA ALA A 72 6.06 -4.42 10.45
C ALA A 72 5.02 -5.46 10.00
N LEU A 73 3.76 -5.27 10.35
CA LEU A 73 2.65 -6.15 9.96
C LEU A 73 2.38 -6.07 8.44
N ALA A 74 2.32 -4.86 7.88
CA ALA A 74 2.11 -4.64 6.46
C ALA A 74 3.19 -5.32 5.62
N ILE A 75 4.47 -5.12 5.96
CA ILE A 75 5.60 -5.75 5.25
C ILE A 75 5.55 -7.28 5.37
N SER A 76 5.23 -7.80 6.56
CA SER A 76 5.16 -9.24 6.79
C SER A 76 4.05 -9.89 5.98
N VAL A 77 2.85 -9.29 5.98
CA VAL A 77 1.71 -9.78 5.20
C VAL A 77 1.97 -9.66 3.70
N ASP A 78 2.57 -8.56 3.25
CA ASP A 78 2.95 -8.35 1.86
C ASP A 78 3.95 -9.43 1.38
N ALA A 79 5.02 -9.67 2.15
CA ALA A 79 6.00 -10.71 1.85
C ALA A 79 5.39 -12.12 1.82
N VAL A 80 4.48 -12.44 2.75
CA VAL A 80 3.76 -13.73 2.76
C VAL A 80 2.87 -13.86 1.53
N ALA A 81 2.08 -12.83 1.19
CA ALA A 81 1.23 -12.84 0.01
C ALA A 81 2.05 -13.03 -1.26
N ILE A 82 3.15 -12.29 -1.42
CA ILE A 82 4.07 -12.42 -2.55
C ILE A 82 4.68 -13.84 -2.61
N SER A 83 5.12 -14.39 -1.47
CA SER A 83 5.68 -15.74 -1.41
C SER A 83 4.67 -16.79 -1.90
N LEU A 84 3.42 -16.72 -1.41
CA LEU A 84 2.37 -17.68 -1.75
C LEU A 84 1.89 -17.56 -3.20
N LEU A 85 1.73 -16.32 -3.70
CA LEU A 85 1.20 -16.07 -5.05
C LEU A 85 2.23 -16.33 -6.15
N TYR A 86 3.49 -15.95 -5.93
CA TYR A 86 4.55 -16.09 -6.92
C TYR A 86 5.38 -17.38 -6.76
N LYS A 87 5.26 -18.08 -5.62
CA LYS A 87 5.93 -19.36 -5.34
C LYS A 87 7.44 -19.32 -5.62
N ARG A 88 8.11 -18.26 -5.16
CA ARG A 88 9.55 -18.05 -5.38
C ARG A 88 10.37 -18.24 -4.11
N SER A 89 11.69 -18.30 -4.29
CA SER A 89 12.64 -18.41 -3.18
C SER A 89 12.54 -17.20 -2.25
N ARG A 90 12.91 -17.38 -0.98
CA ARG A 90 12.89 -16.31 0.04
C ARG A 90 13.64 -15.06 -0.42
N ARG A 91 14.76 -15.23 -1.14
CA ARG A 91 15.56 -14.14 -1.69
C ARG A 91 14.79 -13.31 -2.72
N LEU A 92 14.09 -13.96 -3.65
CA LEU A 92 13.30 -13.25 -4.65
C LEU A 92 12.06 -12.58 -4.03
N THR A 93 11.38 -13.25 -3.09
CA THR A 93 10.29 -12.62 -2.33
C THR A 93 10.75 -11.37 -1.60
N ALA A 94 11.91 -11.42 -0.94
CA ALA A 94 12.48 -10.26 -0.26
C ALA A 94 12.79 -9.13 -1.24
N TYR A 95 13.37 -9.43 -2.41
CA TYR A 95 13.61 -8.41 -3.43
C TYR A 95 12.33 -7.76 -3.95
N ILE A 96 11.30 -8.56 -4.28
CA ILE A 96 10.01 -8.02 -4.75
C ILE A 96 9.38 -7.12 -3.68
N THR A 97 9.35 -7.57 -2.42
CA THR A 97 8.79 -6.80 -1.30
C THR A 97 9.55 -5.48 -1.09
N ALA A 98 10.89 -5.52 -1.12
CA ALA A 98 11.71 -4.32 -0.98
C ALA A 98 11.47 -3.32 -2.12
N ILE A 99 11.41 -3.80 -3.36
CA ILE A 99 11.12 -2.95 -4.53
C ILE A 99 9.69 -2.39 -4.44
N HIS A 100 8.72 -3.17 -3.99
CA HIS A 100 7.35 -2.71 -3.79
C HIS A 100 7.28 -1.53 -2.81
N ILE A 101 8.01 -1.62 -1.69
CA ILE A 101 8.14 -0.51 -0.73
C ILE A 101 8.78 0.72 -1.38
N VAL A 102 9.92 0.55 -2.06
CA VAL A 102 10.65 1.66 -2.69
C VAL A 102 9.81 2.34 -3.77
N VAL A 103 9.20 1.57 -4.67
CA VAL A 103 8.34 2.10 -5.75
C VAL A 103 7.12 2.81 -5.17
N SER A 104 6.51 2.27 -4.11
CA SER A 104 5.40 2.93 -3.40
C SER A 104 5.82 4.26 -2.80
N ILE A 105 6.99 4.34 -2.15
CA ILE A 105 7.49 5.59 -1.58
C ILE A 105 7.76 6.62 -2.69
N ILE A 106 8.44 6.22 -3.77
CA ILE A 106 8.77 7.12 -4.89
C ILE A 106 7.49 7.64 -5.54
N LEU A 107 6.58 6.76 -5.93
CA LEU A 107 5.35 7.15 -6.60
C LEU A 107 4.46 7.99 -5.68
N GLY A 108 4.35 7.60 -4.40
CA GLY A 108 3.60 8.36 -3.39
C GLY A 108 4.15 9.77 -3.21
N ALA A 109 5.47 9.92 -3.12
CA ALA A 109 6.13 11.22 -3.02
C ALA A 109 5.90 12.08 -4.28
N VAL A 110 5.97 11.48 -5.48
CA VAL A 110 5.71 12.19 -6.74
C VAL A 110 4.26 12.66 -6.82
N LEU A 111 3.29 11.79 -6.50
CA LEU A 111 1.87 12.14 -6.53
C LEU A 111 1.54 13.21 -5.48
N PHE A 112 2.12 13.12 -4.28
CA PHE A 112 1.97 14.12 -3.24
C PHE A 112 2.55 15.47 -3.67
N ALA A 113 3.78 15.49 -4.19
CA ALA A 113 4.43 16.71 -4.67
C ALA A 113 3.62 17.35 -5.81
N LEU A 114 3.12 16.55 -6.75
CA LEU A 114 2.26 17.02 -7.82
C LEU A 114 0.96 17.64 -7.27
N ALA A 115 0.28 16.94 -6.35
CA ALA A 115 -0.94 17.44 -5.73
C ALA A 115 -0.69 18.75 -4.96
N PHE A 116 0.42 18.83 -4.24
CA PHE A 116 0.84 20.03 -3.53
C PHE A 116 1.06 21.20 -4.50
N LEU A 117 1.87 21.00 -5.56
CA LEU A 117 2.14 22.02 -6.57
C LEU A 117 0.85 22.52 -7.24
N LEU A 118 -0.07 21.62 -7.58
CA LEU A 118 -1.37 21.97 -8.16
C LEU A 118 -2.23 22.77 -7.17
N SER A 119 -2.22 22.43 -5.89
CA SER A 119 -2.98 23.14 -4.85
C SER A 119 -2.45 24.54 -4.55
N THR A 120 -1.16 24.78 -4.84
CA THR A 120 -0.48 26.06 -4.63
C THR A 120 -0.18 26.78 -5.94
N ALA A 121 -0.69 26.28 -7.07
CA ALA A 121 -0.43 26.87 -8.38
C ALA A 121 -1.05 28.28 -8.43
N PRO A 122 -0.28 29.32 -8.82
CA PRO A 122 -0.84 30.64 -8.99
C PRO A 122 -1.80 30.66 -10.18
N GLY A 123 -3.04 31.04 -9.90
CA GLY A 123 -4.17 31.16 -10.83
C GLY A 123 -5.29 31.94 -10.17
#